data_AF-A0A4R4NZE4-F1
#
_entry.id   AF-A0A4R4NZE4-F1
#
_cell.length_a   1.000
_cell.length_b   1.000
_cell.length_c   1.000
_cell.angle_alpha   90.00
_cell.angle_beta   90.00
_cell.angle_gamma   90.00
#
_symmetry.space_group_name_H-M   'P 1'
#
loop_
_entity.id
_entity.type
_entity.pdbx_description
1 polymer ?
#
loop_
_entity_poly.entity_id
_entity_poly.type
_entity_poly.pdbx_seq_one_letter_code
_entity_poly.pdbx_strand_id
1 'polypeptide(L)' 'MAPFVFLVGGFGVLRLVGLLGVDALDAWQPALRGGLALMFLATGLAHFVQPKRRELIAMVPPA' A
#
# COMPACT_ATOMS: atom_id res chain seq x y z
N MET A 1 7.77 1.30 9.23
CA MET A 1 8.35 1.74 7.94
C MET A 1 7.74 1.07 6.71
N ALA A 2 7.15 -0.12 6.80
CA ALA A 2 6.61 -0.84 5.63
C ALA A 2 5.68 -0.01 4.70
N PRO A 3 4.72 0.80 5.20
CA PRO A 3 3.88 1.62 4.32
C PRO A 3 4.69 2.62 3.47
N PHE A 4 5.74 3.21 4.06
CA PHE A 4 6.60 4.16 3.36
C PHE A 4 7.36 3.50 2.19
N VAL A 5 7.75 2.23 2.33
CA VAL A 5 8.38 1.46 1.25
C VAL A 5 7.43 1.27 0.08
N PHE A 6 6.16 0.91 0.33
CA PHE A 6 5.15 0.78 -0.72
C PHE A 6 4.88 2.11 -1.42
N LEU A 7 4.82 3.21 -0.67
CA LEU A 7 4.62 4.54 -1.23
C LEU A 7 5.79 4.95 -2.14
N VAL A 8 7.02 4.95 -1.63
CA VAL A 8 8.19 5.43 -2.35
C VAL A 8 8.57 4.48 -3.49
N GLY A 9 8.52 3.17 -3.24
CA GLY A 9 8.77 2.15 -4.26
C GLY A 9 7.74 2.18 -5.37
N GLY A 10 6.45 2.26 -5.03
CA GLY A 10 5.36 2.37 -6.01
C GLY A 10 5.45 3.65 -6.83
N PHE A 11 5.69 4.80 -6.18
CA PHE A 11 5.93 6.06 -6.87
C PHE A 11 7.12 5.98 -7.82
N GLY A 12 8.26 5.45 -7.37
CA GLY A 12 9.47 5.31 -8.18
C GLY A 12 9.24 4.45 -9.42
N VAL A 13 8.63 3.28 -9.25
CA VAL A 13 8.29 2.38 -10.36
C VAL A 13 7.34 3.07 -11.35
N LEU A 14 6.25 3.67 -10.88
CA LEU A 14 5.28 4.33 -11.75
C LEU A 14 5.89 5.56 -12.45
N ARG A 15 6.80 6.28 -11.80
CA ARG A 15 7.50 7.40 -12.42
C ARG A 15 8.43 6.93 -13.53
N LEU A 16 9.17 5.83 -13.31
CA LEU A 16 10.01 5.21 -14.35
C LEU A 16 9.16 4.73 -15.53
N VAL A 17 7.99 4.14 -15.28
CA VAL A 17 7.06 3.74 -16.34
C VAL A 17 6.58 4.94 -17.16
N GLY A 18 6.27 6.07 -16.51
CA GLY A 18 5.97 7.33 -17.21
C GLY A 18 7.13 7.81 -18.09
N LEU A 19 8.36 7.78 -17.57
CA LEU A 19 9.57 8.14 -18.32
C LEU A 19 9.86 7.20 -19.51
N LEU A 20 9.33 5.97 -19.48
CA LEU A 20 9.44 5.00 -20.57
C LEU A 20 8.33 5.14 -21.63
N GLY A 21 7.50 6.18 -21.54
CA GLY A 21 6.51 6.54 -22.59
C GLY A 21 5.06 6.19 -22.26
N VAL A 22 4.73 5.91 -20.99
CA VAL A 22 3.33 5.80 -20.57
C VAL A 22 2.80 7.19 -20.18
N ASP A 23 2.16 7.86 -21.14
CA ASP A 23 1.68 9.25 -20.99
C ASP A 23 0.82 9.48 -19.74
N ALA A 24 -0.03 8.51 -19.38
CA ALA A 24 -0.89 8.60 -18.19
C ALA A 24 -0.10 8.70 -16.87
N LEU A 25 1.18 8.30 -16.87
CA LEU A 25 2.09 8.33 -15.73
C LEU A 25 3.24 9.32 -15.91
N ASP A 26 3.31 10.06 -17.02
CA ASP A 26 4.38 11.04 -17.28
C ASP A 26 4.13 12.39 -16.59
N ALA A 27 3.78 12.31 -15.31
CA ALA A 27 3.75 13.43 -14.40
C ALA A 27 3.94 12.89 -12.97
N TRP A 28 4.43 13.75 -12.08
CA TRP A 28 4.69 13.31 -10.71
C TRP A 28 3.38 13.06 -9.92
N GLN A 29 2.30 13.78 -10.22
CA GLN A 29 1.03 13.64 -9.50
C GLN A 29 0.33 12.30 -9.77
N PRO A 30 0.15 11.82 -11.03
CA PRO A 30 -0.43 10.50 -11.29
C PRO A 30 0.40 9.36 -10.72
N ALA A 31 1.74 9.41 -10.85
CA ALA A 31 2.63 8.42 -10.27
C ALA A 31 2.53 8.39 -8.72
N LEU A 32 2.47 9.55 -8.07
CA LEU A 32 2.32 9.63 -6.61
C LEU A 32 0.97 9.09 -6.13
N ARG A 33 -0.11 9.39 -6.86
CA ARG A 33 -1.45 8.84 -6.58
C ARG A 33 -1.45 7.31 -6.65
N GLY A 34 -0.78 6.73 -7.64
CA GLY A 34 -0.64 5.28 -7.74
C GLY A 34 0.21 4.69 -6.60
N GLY A 35 1.30 5.35 -6.20
CA GLY A 35 2.09 4.96 -5.02
C GLY A 35 1.27 4.99 -3.72
N LEU A 36 0.43 6.02 -3.54
CA LEU A 36 -0.50 6.12 -2.40
C LEU A 36 -1.55 5.00 -2.44
N ALA A 37 -2.13 4.72 -3.60
CA ALA A 37 -3.08 3.62 -3.76
C ALA A 37 -2.45 2.28 -3.38
N LEU A 38 -1.23 2.01 -3.83
CA LEU A 38 -0.49 0.79 -3.48
C LEU A 38 -0.24 0.69 -1.96
N MET A 39 0.19 1.79 -1.33
CA MET A 39 0.39 1.85 0.11
C MET A 39 -0.90 1.52 0.88
N PHE A 40 -2.02 2.13 0.48
CA PHE A 40 -3.30 1.90 1.15
C PHE A 40 -3.82 0.47 0.96
N LEU A 41 -3.69 -0.10 -0.23
CA LEU A 41 -4.06 -1.49 -0.48
C LEU A 41 -3.22 -2.43 0.38
N ALA A 42 -1.89 -2.30 0.36
CA ALA A 42 -1.01 -3.16 1.15
C ALA A 42 -1.33 -3.07 2.65
N THR A 43 -1.53 -1.85 3.15
CA THR A 43 -1.87 -1.61 4.56
C THR A 43 -3.25 -2.16 4.90
N GLY A 44 -4.25 -1.93 4.04
CA GLY A 44 -5.60 -2.43 4.22
C GLY A 44 -5.65 -3.95 4.27
N LEU A 45 -5.00 -4.63 3.31
CA LEU A 45 -4.90 -6.09 3.31
C LEU A 45 -4.25 -6.62 4.60
N ALA A 46 -3.13 -6.03 5.02
CA ALA A 46 -2.40 -6.48 6.20
C ALA A 46 -3.21 -6.39 7.51
N HIS A 47 -4.13 -5.43 7.61
CA HIS A 47 -4.90 -5.21 8.84
C HIS A 47 -6.29 -5.83 8.81
N PHE A 48 -6.93 -5.90 7.64
CA PHE A 48 -8.34 -6.26 7.54
C PHE A 48 -8.59 -7.63 6.90
N VAL A 49 -7.63 -8.20 6.17
CA VAL A 49 -7.80 -9.49 5.49
C VAL A 49 -7.20 -10.65 6.30
N GLN A 50 -6.10 -10.40 7.04
CA GLN A 50 -5.52 -11.45 7.87
C GLN A 50 -6.46 -11.82 9.04
N PRO A 51 -6.75 -13.11 9.27
CA PRO A 51 -7.65 -13.53 10.33
C PRO A 51 -7.01 -13.34 11.70
N LYS A 52 -7.24 -12.18 12.33
CA LYS A 52 -6.76 -11.87 13.69
C LYS A 52 -7.79 -12.17 14.78
N ARG A 53 -9.02 -12.48 14.39
CA ARG A 53 -10.15 -12.66 15.32
C ARG A 53 -9.88 -13.72 16.38
N ARG A 54 -9.29 -14.85 16.01
CA ARG A 54 -9.02 -15.94 16.97
C ARG A 54 -8.04 -15.51 18.06
N GLU A 55 -6.98 -14.81 17.67
CA GLU A 55 -5.96 -14.30 18.60
C GLU A 55 -6.56 -13.24 19.52
N LEU A 56 -7.36 -12.32 18.98
CA LEU A 56 -8.05 -11.29 19.76
C LEU A 56 -9.04 -11.89 20.77
N ILE A 57 -9.75 -12.95 20.42
CA ILE A 57 -10.64 -13.67 21.35
C ILE A 57 -9.83 -14.32 22.49
N ALA A 58 -8.68 -14.90 22.18
CA ALA A 58 -7.83 -15.54 23.19
C ALA A 58 -7.26 -14.55 24.22
N MET A 59 -7.28 -13.24 23.94
CA MET A 59 -6.86 -12.19 24.87
C MET A 59 -7.95 -11.83 25.90
N VAL A 60 -9.20 -12.24 25.69
CA VAL A 60 -10.31 -11.92 26.62
C VAL A 60 -10.29 -12.90 27.80
N PRO A 61 -10.16 -12.44 29.05
CA PRO A 61 -10.19 -13.30 30.23
C PRO A 61 -11.56 -13.99 30.41
N PRO A 62 -11.60 -15.18 31.03
CA PRO A 62 -12.86 -15.83 31.38
C PRO A 62 -13.64 -15.01 32.42
N ALA A 63 -14.97 -15.05 32.32
CA ALA A 63 -15.88 -14.43 33.27
C ALA A 63 -15.95 -15.20 34.60
#